data_AF-A0A5B7F6Y8-F1
#
_entry.id   AF-A0A5B7F6Y8-F1
#
_cell.length_a   1.000
_cell.length_b   1.000
_cell.length_c   1.000
_cell.angle_alpha   90.00
_cell.angle_beta   90.00
_cell.angle_gamma   90.00
#
_symmetry.space_group_name_H-M   'P 1'
#
loop_
_entity.id
_entity.type
_entity.pdbx_description
1 polymer ?
#
loop_
_entity_poly.entity_id
_entity_poly.type
_entity_poly.pdbx_seq_one_letter_code
_entity_poly.pdbx_strand_id
1 'polypeptide(L)'
;MLVKNPSIAEVYTEHSTQVNVAQFAPSGFYICSGDQHGKVRIWDTINPEHILKAEYQPLGGPIRDVCWSPDSQRICVVGEGRGK
;
A
#
# COMPACT_ATOMS: atom_id res chain seq x y z
N MET A 1 20.97 -8.57 -0.56
CA MET A 1 20.56 -7.97 -1.84
C MET A 1 20.97 -6.51 -1.80
N LEU A 2 22.08 -6.14 -2.45
CA LEU A 2 22.59 -4.77 -2.45
C LEU A 2 21.85 -3.99 -3.55
N VAL A 3 21.14 -2.93 -3.17
CA VAL A 3 20.52 -1.99 -4.11
C VAL A 3 21.65 -1.32 -4.89
N LYS A 4 21.73 -1.61 -6.20
CA LYS A 4 22.86 -1.19 -7.05
C LYS A 4 22.88 0.30 -7.38
N ASN A 5 21.80 1.04 -7.13
CA ASN A 5 21.74 2.50 -7.22
C ASN A 5 20.48 3.02 -6.49
N PRO A 6 20.60 3.75 -5.36
CA PRO A 6 19.44 4.29 -4.63
C PRO A 6 18.73 5.44 -5.38
N SER A 7 19.28 5.90 -6.50
CA SER A 7 18.72 6.94 -7.36
C SER A 7 17.67 6.43 -8.35
N ILE A 8 17.55 5.12 -8.53
CA ILE A 8 16.49 4.51 -9.35
C ILE A 8 15.42 4.01 -8.38
N ALA A 9 14.35 4.78 -8.24
CA ALA A 9 13.20 4.45 -7.41
C ALA A 9 11.91 4.66 -8.21
N GLU A 10 10.99 3.73 -8.03
CA GLU A 10 9.64 3.83 -8.59
C GLU A 10 8.78 4.64 -7.61
N VAL A 11 8.10 5.66 -8.11
CA VAL A 11 7.30 6.58 -7.28
C VAL A 11 5.83 6.46 -7.65
N TYR A 12 5.01 6.13 -6.66
CA TYR A 12 3.56 6.02 -6.79
C TYR A 12 2.90 7.26 -6.18
N THR A 13 2.60 8.27 -7.01
CA THR A 13 2.13 9.61 -6.57
C THR A 13 0.62 9.78 -6.52
N GLU A 14 -0.13 8.74 -6.83
CA GLU A 14 -1.57 8.86 -7.04
C GLU A 14 -2.33 9.18 -5.75
N HIS A 15 -1.79 8.86 -4.57
CA HIS A 15 -2.50 9.05 -3.30
C HIS A 15 -2.82 10.53 -3.11
N SER A 16 -4.11 10.84 -2.96
CA SER A 16 -4.58 12.23 -2.84
C SER A 16 -4.21 12.86 -1.50
N THR A 17 -3.88 12.04 -0.50
CA THR A 17 -3.56 12.46 0.86
C THR A 17 -2.30 11.77 1.37
N GLN A 18 -1.80 12.20 2.53
CA GLN A 18 -0.57 11.68 3.08
C GLN A 18 -0.67 10.17 3.35
N VAL A 19 0.29 9.42 2.82
CA VAL A 19 0.43 7.97 3.04
C VAL A 19 1.15 7.77 4.37
N ASN A 20 0.55 6.98 5.25
CA ASN A 20 1.11 6.69 6.58
C ASN A 20 1.93 5.40 6.60
N VAL A 21 1.56 4.43 5.76
CA VAL A 21 2.17 3.11 5.75
C VAL A 21 2.23 2.56 4.32
N ALA A 22 3.30 1.84 4.02
CA ALA A 22 3.44 1.05 2.80
C ALA A 22 4.19 -0.26 3.12
N GLN A 23 3.73 -1.36 2.54
CA GLN A 23 4.32 -2.68 2.74
C GLN A 23 4.24 -3.53 1.47
N PHE A 24 5.34 -4.20 1.13
CA PHE A 24 5.38 -5.20 0.07
C PHE A 24 4.65 -6.48 0.49
N ALA A 25 3.95 -7.09 -0.47
CA ALA A 25 3.49 -8.46 -0.32
C ALA A 25 4.69 -9.41 -0.22
N PRO A 26 4.60 -10.51 0.54
CA PRO A 26 5.65 -11.53 0.62
C PRO A 26 6.05 -12.10 -0.75
N SER A 27 5.12 -12.14 -1.71
CA SER A 27 5.38 -12.56 -3.09
C SER A 27 6.25 -11.57 -3.88
N GLY A 28 6.37 -10.32 -3.43
CA GLY A 28 7.09 -9.24 -4.11
C GLY A 28 6.37 -8.61 -5.30
N PHE A 29 5.20 -9.13 -5.67
CA PHE A 29 4.43 -8.70 -6.85
C PHE A 29 3.50 -7.52 -6.59
N TYR A 30 3.24 -7.21 -5.32
CA TYR A 30 2.31 -6.15 -4.94
C TYR A 30 2.89 -5.29 -3.83
N ILE A 31 2.51 -4.01 -3.83
CA ILE A 31 2.69 -3.10 -2.70
C ILE A 31 1.32 -2.67 -2.22
N CYS A 32 1.11 -2.71 -0.91
CA CYS A 32 -0.03 -2.08 -0.28
C CYS A 32 0.40 -0.76 0.33
N SER A 33 -0.43 0.26 0.20
CA SER A 33 -0.22 1.58 0.81
C SER A 33 -1.51 2.09 1.42
N GLY A 34 -1.42 2.69 2.62
CA GLY A 34 -2.57 3.20 3.38
C GLY A 34 -2.43 4.68 3.68
N ASP A 35 -3.53 5.43 3.54
CA ASP A 35 -3.57 6.89 3.69
C ASP A 35 -4.22 7.37 5.00
N GLN A 36 -4.22 8.70 5.20
CA GLN A 36 -4.84 9.38 6.34
C GLN A 36 -6.38 9.32 6.37
N HIS A 37 -7.03 9.07 5.24
CA HIS A 37 -8.50 9.02 5.13
C HIS A 37 -9.06 7.59 5.12
N GLY A 38 -8.21 6.60 5.40
CA GLY A 38 -8.60 5.20 5.49
C GLY A 38 -8.66 4.50 4.15
N LYS A 39 -8.10 5.12 3.10
CA LYS A 39 -7.95 4.55 1.76
C LYS A 39 -6.71 3.66 1.72
N VAL A 40 -6.88 2.51 1.09
CA VAL A 40 -5.84 1.53 0.85
C VAL A 40 -5.74 1.29 -0.64
N ARG A 41 -4.51 1.33 -1.16
CA ARG A 41 -4.22 1.10 -2.57
C ARG A 41 -3.22 -0.02 -2.75
N ILE A 42 -3.50 -0.85 -3.74
CA ILE A 42 -2.69 -1.98 -4.13
C ILE A 42 -2.06 -1.67 -5.49
N TRP A 43 -0.74 -1.68 -5.51
CA TRP A 43 0.09 -1.41 -6.68
C TRP A 43 0.68 -2.71 -7.20
N ASP A 44 0.79 -2.80 -8.53
CA ASP A 44 1.59 -3.83 -9.18
C ASP A 44 3.05 -3.36 -9.29
N THR A 45 3.99 -4.23 -8.93
CA THR A 45 5.44 -3.95 -8.96
C THR A 45 6.14 -4.57 -10.16
N ILE A 46 5.47 -5.50 -10.87
CA ILE A 46 6.05 -6.19 -12.01
C ILE A 46 5.86 -5.36 -13.28
N ASN A 47 4.75 -4.62 -13.33
CA ASN A 47 4.41 -3.82 -14.48
C ASN A 47 5.10 -2.45 -14.40
N PRO A 48 5.87 -2.05 -15.44
CA PRO A 48 6.58 -0.76 -15.46
C PRO A 48 5.63 0.44 -15.51
N GLU A 49 4.34 0.21 -15.78
CA GLU A 49 3.31 1.25 -15.75
C GLU A 49 2.76 1.53 -14.35
N HIS A 50 3.23 0.83 -13.30
CA HIS A 50 2.85 1.09 -11.90
C HIS A 50 1.34 1.18 -11.67
N ILE A 51 0.60 0.30 -12.36
CA ILE A 51 -0.84 0.38 -12.43
C ILE A 51 -1.44 0.15 -11.03
N LEU A 52 -2.34 1.06 -10.65
CA LEU A 52 -3.22 0.87 -9.51
C LEU A 52 -4.13 -0.32 -9.78
N LYS A 53 -3.86 -1.45 -9.14
CA LYS A 53 -4.62 -2.68 -9.34
C LYS A 53 -5.96 -2.62 -8.63
N ALA A 54 -5.97 -2.06 -7.43
CA ALA A 54 -7.18 -1.92 -6.64
C ALA A 54 -7.09 -0.79 -5.62
N GLU A 55 -8.24 -0.23 -5.31
CA GLU A 55 -8.42 0.81 -4.30
C GLU A 55 -9.61 0.44 -3.42
N TYR A 56 -9.42 0.54 -2.12
CA TYR A 56 -10.43 0.24 -1.11
C TYR A 56 -10.45 1.32 -0.04
N GLN A 57 -11.60 1.53 0.60
CA GLN A 57 -11.71 2.38 1.77
C GLN A 57 -12.26 1.57 2.95
N PRO A 58 -11.42 0.72 3.58
CA PRO A 58 -11.86 -0.11 4.70
C PRO A 58 -12.16 0.68 5.97
N LEU A 59 -11.48 1.82 6.19
CA LEU A 59 -11.62 2.64 7.40
C LEU A 59 -12.04 4.08 7.03
N GLY A 60 -12.56 4.82 8.01
CA GLY A 60 -12.96 6.22 7.83
C GLY A 60 -11.94 7.23 8.37
N GLY A 61 -10.89 6.75 9.01
CA GLY A 61 -9.80 7.53 9.57
C GLY A 61 -8.44 6.93 9.18
N PRO A 62 -7.34 7.44 9.76
CA PRO A 62 -6.00 7.11 9.31
C PRO A 62 -5.68 5.63 9.44
N ILE A 63 -5.14 5.06 8.35
CA ILE A 63 -4.49 3.75 8.40
C ILE A 63 -3.20 3.90 9.23
N ARG A 64 -3.05 3.04 10.23
CA ARG A 64 -1.90 3.03 11.14
C ARG A 64 -0.89 1.96 10.76
N ASP A 65 -1.37 0.80 10.36
CA ASP A 65 -0.52 -0.30 9.93
C ASP A 65 -1.24 -1.22 8.95
N VAL A 66 -0.44 -1.94 8.17
CA VAL A 66 -0.89 -2.91 7.18
C VAL A 66 0.00 -4.15 7.24
N CYS A 67 -0.61 -5.33 7.20
CA CYS A 67 0.09 -6.59 7.16
C CYS A 67 -0.46 -7.49 6.05
N TRP A 68 0.41 -8.03 5.22
CA TRP A 68 0.05 -9.03 4.22
C TRP A 68 0.00 -10.44 4.80
N SER A 69 -0.92 -11.26 4.29
CA SER A 69 -0.89 -12.69 4.55
C SER A 69 0.34 -13.35 3.89
N PRO A 70 0.87 -14.45 4.45
CA PRO A 70 2.02 -15.16 3.87
C PRO A 70 1.79 -15.64 2.43
N ASP A 71 0.54 -15.98 2.09
CA ASP A 71 0.14 -16.37 0.73
C ASP A 71 -0.05 -15.19 -0.24
N SER A 72 0.12 -13.95 0.23
CA SER A 72 -0.07 -12.70 -0.53
C SER A 72 -1.47 -12.50 -1.12
N GLN A 73 -2.49 -13.21 -0.61
CA GLN A 73 -3.87 -13.10 -1.10
C GLN A 73 -4.74 -12.17 -0.26
N ARG A 74 -4.32 -11.85 0.97
CA ARG A 74 -5.11 -11.07 1.94
C ARG A 74 -4.26 -10.02 2.60
N ILE A 75 -4.93 -8.98 3.07
CA ILE A 75 -4.32 -7.85 3.75
C ILE A 75 -5.13 -7.57 5.02
N CYS A 76 -4.44 -7.46 6.14
CA CYS A 76 -4.98 -6.93 7.37
C CYS A 76 -4.63 -5.45 7.46
N VAL A 77 -5.63 -4.63 7.73
CA VAL A 77 -5.50 -3.18 7.82
C VAL A 77 -6.03 -2.74 9.18
N VAL A 78 -5.25 -1.94 9.89
CA VAL A 78 -5.63 -1.40 11.20
C VAL A 78 -5.49 0.11 11.21
N GLY A 79 -6.38 0.76 11.95
CA GLY A 79 -6.45 2.20 12.03
C GLY A 79 -7.69 2.67 12.75
N GLU A 80 -8.00 3.96 12.59
CA GLU A 80 -9.18 4.56 13.19
C GLU A 80 -10.41 4.31 12.30
N GLY A 81 -11.40 3.59 12.82
CA GLY A 81 -12.70 3.45 12.17
C GLY A 81 -13.51 4.74 12.24
N ARG A 82 -14.59 4.84 11.44
CA ARG A 82 -15.55 5.93 11.64
C ARG A 82 -16.06 5.87 13.08
N GLY A 83 -15.73 6.90 13.86
CA GLY A 83 -16.50 7.21 15.06
C GLY A 83 -17.97 7.28 14.67
N LYS A 84 -18.81 6.58 15.45
CA LYS A 84 -20.26 6.63 15.27
C LYS A 84 -20.78 8.05 15.44
#